data_AF-A0AAV6ISF1-F1
#
_entry.id   AF-A0AAV6ISF1-F1
#
_cell.length_a   1.000
_cell.length_b   1.000
_cell.length_c   1.000
_cell.angle_alpha   90.00
_cell.angle_beta   90.00
_cell.angle_gamma   90.00
#
_symmetry.space_group_name_H-M   'P 1'
#
loop_
_entity.id
_entity.type
_entity.pdbx_description
1 polymer ?
#
loop_
_entity_poly.entity_id
_entity_poly.type
_entity_poly.pdbx_seq_one_letter_code
_entity_poly.pdbx_strand_id
1 'polypeptide(L)'
;MKQLQTEFMQVLMFADDTDVQPIILMPDYALYSTTIPRKGAGFESRFGHDCVRFPHERAFAGICLAIPGYSARRALFDHYVRTRADEERKEKRAAQKAAMEGFKQLLEEAKEDIDHNTDYQTFKKKWGHDLRFEALERKERESLLNERILPLKRVAEEKARAIRAAAASSFKCMLQEKADITTSSRWSKVKDSLRNDPRYKSVKHGDREIMFNEYISELKFAEEEAERVARAKQEEQEKLKERERALRKRKEREEQEVERVRSKARRKEAVETYQALLVETIKDPQASWTESKPKLEKDPQGRAANPYLDQSDLEKLFREHVKMLLERCVYEFRALLSDVITPEVAAQDTEDAKTATTSWSTAKRLLKADPRYAKMPRKERESLWRRHVEEMQRRQKKLAVDQEGGGRGGGGEKNSFLRNIKNFSDLSRRAHHLFALNLCGSVRTV
;
A
#
# COMPACT_ATOMS: atom_id res chain seq x y z
N MET A 1 -40.14 -34.22 -75.96
CA MET A 1 -39.80 -32.87 -76.49
C MET A 1 -40.91 -31.81 -76.37
N LYS A 2 -42.05 -32.05 -75.69
CA LYS A 2 -43.06 -31.00 -75.41
C LYS A 2 -43.35 -30.77 -73.92
N GLN A 3 -42.54 -31.35 -73.02
CA GLN A 3 -42.74 -31.26 -71.56
C GLN A 3 -41.55 -30.62 -70.82
N LEU A 4 -40.46 -30.33 -71.54
CA LEU A 4 -39.28 -29.60 -71.04
C LEU A 4 -39.33 -28.09 -71.37
N GLN A 5 -40.36 -27.62 -72.11
CA GLN A 5 -40.52 -26.20 -72.44
C GLN A 5 -41.33 -25.42 -71.40
N THR A 6 -41.99 -26.09 -70.45
CA THR A 6 -42.88 -25.43 -69.48
C THR A 6 -42.21 -25.10 -68.14
N GLU A 7 -41.14 -25.79 -67.76
CA GLU A 7 -40.44 -25.53 -66.47
C GLU A 7 -39.35 -24.44 -66.56
N PHE A 8 -38.97 -24.00 -67.75
CA PHE A 8 -37.97 -22.93 -67.93
C PHE A 8 -38.52 -21.51 -67.65
N MET A 9 -39.83 -21.38 -67.38
CA MET A 9 -40.53 -20.11 -67.15
C MET A 9 -40.82 -19.81 -65.67
N GLN A 10 -40.36 -20.64 -64.71
CA GLN A 10 -40.73 -20.49 -63.29
C GLN A 10 -39.60 -20.12 -62.31
N VAL A 11 -38.37 -19.85 -62.75
CA VAL A 11 -37.26 -19.49 -61.83
C VAL A 11 -36.66 -18.10 -62.12
N LEU A 12 -37.51 -17.10 -62.34
CA LEU A 12 -37.12 -15.68 -62.31
C LEU A 12 -38.20 -14.83 -61.66
N MET A 13 -38.50 -15.09 -60.39
CA MET A 13 -38.96 -14.05 -59.48
C MET A 13 -38.24 -14.22 -58.14
N PHE A 14 -37.82 -13.09 -57.58
CA PHE A 14 -37.11 -12.88 -56.31
C PHE A 14 -35.58 -12.95 -56.36
N ALA A 15 -34.96 -11.83 -56.76
CA ALA A 15 -34.22 -10.99 -55.81
C ALA A 15 -33.86 -9.64 -56.48
N ASP A 16 -34.23 -8.56 -55.79
CA ASP A 16 -34.25 -7.16 -56.21
C ASP A 16 -32.86 -6.48 -56.39
N ASP A 17 -32.94 -5.39 -57.16
CA ASP A 17 -32.17 -4.14 -57.08
C ASP A 17 -30.64 -4.17 -57.28
N THR A 18 -30.22 -3.88 -58.51
CA THR A 18 -29.56 -2.60 -58.86
C THR A 18 -29.21 -2.54 -60.36
N ASP A 19 -29.73 -1.50 -61.03
CA ASP A 19 -29.32 -0.93 -62.33
C ASP A 19 -28.54 -1.82 -63.33
N VAL A 20 -29.26 -2.69 -64.04
CA VAL A 20 -28.84 -3.14 -65.38
C VAL A 20 -30.08 -3.17 -66.28
N GLN A 21 -30.04 -2.40 -67.38
CA GLN A 21 -31.11 -2.33 -68.36
C GLN A 21 -31.52 -3.73 -68.88
N PRO A 22 -32.81 -3.97 -69.16
CA PRO A 22 -33.30 -5.27 -69.58
C PRO A 22 -32.76 -5.61 -70.97
N ILE A 23 -31.76 -6.47 -71.02
CA ILE A 23 -31.35 -7.13 -72.26
C ILE A 23 -32.52 -8.03 -72.67
N ILE A 24 -33.27 -7.58 -73.67
CA ILE A 24 -34.34 -8.31 -74.34
C ILE A 24 -33.85 -9.73 -74.61
N LEU A 25 -34.43 -10.70 -73.90
CA LEU A 25 -34.23 -12.13 -74.11
C LEU A 25 -34.75 -12.51 -75.49
N MET A 26 -33.87 -12.40 -76.49
CA MET A 26 -34.13 -12.86 -77.84
C MET A 26 -34.23 -14.39 -77.85
N PRO A 27 -35.22 -14.99 -78.53
CA PRO A 27 -35.33 -16.44 -78.77
C PRO A 27 -34.06 -17.06 -79.39
N ASP A 28 -33.21 -16.22 -79.98
CA ASP A 28 -31.96 -16.58 -80.65
C ASP A 28 -30.83 -16.96 -79.69
N TYR A 29 -30.90 -16.58 -78.40
CA TYR A 29 -29.90 -16.99 -77.41
C TYR A 29 -29.96 -18.50 -77.13
N ALA A 30 -31.18 -19.07 -77.16
CA ALA A 30 -31.40 -20.50 -77.02
C ALA A 30 -30.83 -21.29 -78.22
N LEU A 31 -31.01 -20.78 -79.44
CA LEU A 31 -30.47 -21.38 -80.67
C LEU A 31 -28.93 -21.31 -80.75
N TYR A 32 -28.33 -20.20 -80.30
CA TYR A 32 -26.88 -20.02 -80.22
C TYR A 32 -26.23 -21.00 -79.23
N SER A 33 -26.89 -21.24 -78.08
CA SER A 33 -26.44 -22.15 -77.03
C SER A 33 -26.44 -23.64 -77.45
N THR A 34 -27.43 -24.06 -78.24
CA THR A 34 -27.57 -25.47 -78.68
C THR A 34 -26.71 -25.88 -79.88
N THR A 35 -26.20 -24.95 -80.68
CA THR A 35 -25.55 -25.27 -81.98
C THR A 35 -24.04 -25.43 -81.90
N ILE A 36 -23.35 -24.59 -81.13
CA ILE A 36 -21.89 -24.64 -80.97
C ILE A 36 -21.35 -25.91 -80.25
N PRO A 37 -22.05 -26.55 -79.29
CA PRO A 37 -21.51 -27.71 -78.56
C PRO A 37 -21.35 -28.98 -79.41
N ARG A 38 -22.11 -29.11 -80.52
CA ARG A 38 -22.10 -30.32 -81.34
C ARG A 38 -20.81 -30.52 -82.16
N LYS A 39 -19.92 -29.54 -82.25
CA LYS A 39 -18.75 -29.58 -83.14
C LYS A 39 -17.39 -29.31 -82.47
N GLY A 40 -17.30 -29.43 -81.14
CA GLY A 40 -15.99 -29.53 -80.45
C GLY A 40 -15.04 -28.34 -80.66
N ALA A 41 -15.54 -27.10 -80.53
CA ALA A 41 -14.67 -25.93 -80.54
C ALA A 41 -13.82 -25.89 -79.25
N GLY A 42 -12.55 -26.27 -79.36
CA GLY A 42 -11.58 -26.27 -78.27
C GLY A 42 -11.19 -24.86 -77.80
N PHE A 43 -10.76 -24.81 -76.54
CA PHE A 43 -10.51 -23.65 -75.67
C PHE A 43 -9.50 -22.59 -76.16
N GLU A 44 -8.92 -22.70 -77.36
CA GLU A 44 -7.86 -21.80 -77.88
C GLU A 44 -8.22 -21.08 -79.19
N SER A 45 -9.50 -21.01 -79.56
CA SER A 45 -9.90 -20.43 -80.85
C SER A 45 -9.98 -18.89 -80.80
N ARG A 46 -9.20 -18.21 -81.65
CA ARG A 46 -9.30 -16.75 -81.92
C ARG A 46 -10.55 -16.48 -82.76
N PHE A 47 -11.33 -15.48 -82.37
CA PHE A 47 -12.56 -15.02 -83.07
C PHE A 47 -12.43 -14.89 -84.60
N GLY A 48 -11.24 -14.53 -85.10
CA GLY A 48 -10.99 -14.40 -86.54
C GLY A 48 -10.85 -15.73 -87.28
N HIS A 49 -10.50 -16.82 -86.59
CA HIS A 49 -10.22 -18.11 -87.23
C HIS A 49 -11.50 -18.92 -87.53
N ASP A 50 -12.55 -18.76 -86.72
CA ASP A 50 -13.80 -19.53 -86.90
C ASP A 50 -14.88 -18.81 -87.73
N CYS A 51 -14.81 -17.49 -87.91
CA CYS A 51 -15.61 -16.81 -88.95
C CYS A 51 -15.29 -17.33 -90.37
N VAL A 52 -14.08 -17.86 -90.57
CA VAL A 52 -13.61 -18.37 -91.86
C VAL A 52 -13.84 -19.89 -91.99
N ARG A 53 -14.04 -20.61 -90.87
CA ARG A 53 -14.15 -22.08 -90.89
C ARG A 53 -15.57 -22.62 -91.10
N PHE A 54 -16.61 -21.81 -90.92
CA PHE A 54 -17.98 -22.19 -91.26
C PHE A 54 -18.75 -21.06 -91.99
N PRO A 55 -18.44 -20.77 -93.26
CA PRO A 55 -19.19 -19.81 -94.05
C PRO A 55 -20.51 -20.39 -94.61
N HIS A 56 -20.81 -21.67 -94.37
CA HIS A 56 -21.89 -22.38 -95.06
C HIS A 56 -22.84 -23.14 -94.12
N GLU A 57 -23.23 -22.55 -92.99
CA GLU A 57 -24.40 -22.98 -92.23
C GLU A 57 -25.33 -21.77 -91.98
N ARG A 58 -26.52 -21.79 -92.59
CA ARG A 58 -27.53 -20.71 -92.57
C ARG A 58 -27.91 -20.21 -91.16
N ALA A 59 -27.70 -21.03 -90.13
CA ALA A 59 -27.97 -20.65 -88.74
C ALA A 59 -26.96 -19.62 -88.19
N PHE A 60 -25.69 -19.68 -88.61
CA PHE A 60 -24.67 -18.72 -88.17
C PHE A 60 -24.80 -17.38 -88.90
N ALA A 61 -25.19 -17.43 -90.18
CA ALA A 61 -25.45 -16.25 -91.00
C ALA A 61 -26.70 -15.47 -90.56
N GLY A 62 -27.78 -16.17 -90.16
CA GLY A 62 -29.03 -15.54 -89.73
C GLY A 62 -28.89 -14.69 -88.47
N ILE A 63 -28.13 -15.15 -87.48
CA ILE A 63 -27.92 -14.44 -86.21
C ILE A 63 -26.93 -13.27 -86.39
N CYS A 64 -25.92 -13.43 -87.26
CA CYS A 64 -25.01 -12.35 -87.61
C CYS A 64 -25.69 -11.18 -88.35
N LEU A 65 -26.78 -11.44 -89.06
CA LEU A 65 -27.63 -10.43 -89.71
C LEU A 65 -28.61 -9.75 -88.73
N ALA A 66 -29.04 -10.44 -87.67
CA ALA A 66 -30.01 -9.94 -86.70
C ALA A 66 -29.44 -8.97 -85.65
N ILE A 67 -28.14 -8.99 -85.40
CA ILE A 67 -27.46 -8.11 -84.43
C ILE A 67 -26.59 -7.10 -85.20
N PRO A 68 -27.01 -5.82 -85.32
CA PRO A 68 -26.24 -4.80 -86.02
C PRO A 68 -25.03 -4.38 -85.19
N GLY A 69 -23.82 -4.62 -85.72
CA GLY A 69 -22.57 -4.13 -85.13
C GLY A 69 -21.63 -5.24 -84.69
N TYR A 70 -20.36 -5.10 -85.10
CA TYR A 70 -19.29 -6.04 -84.77
C TYR A 70 -19.09 -6.19 -83.25
N SER A 71 -19.20 -5.10 -82.50
CA SER A 71 -19.03 -5.08 -81.04
C SER A 71 -20.06 -5.94 -80.31
N ALA A 72 -21.34 -5.85 -80.70
CA ALA A 72 -22.42 -6.63 -80.09
C ALA A 72 -22.30 -8.13 -80.39
N ARG A 73 -21.94 -8.50 -81.64
CA ARG A 73 -21.68 -9.90 -82.00
C ARG A 73 -20.45 -10.47 -81.29
N ARG A 74 -19.39 -9.66 -81.15
CA ARG A 74 -18.18 -10.03 -80.40
C ARG A 74 -18.48 -10.25 -78.92
N ALA A 75 -19.25 -9.35 -78.29
CA ALA A 75 -19.64 -9.45 -76.90
C ALA A 75 -20.47 -10.72 -76.61
N LEU A 76 -21.42 -11.08 -77.48
CA LEU A 76 -22.27 -12.26 -77.31
C LEU A 76 -21.50 -13.58 -77.43
N PHE A 77 -20.61 -13.71 -78.42
CA PHE A 77 -19.78 -14.90 -78.55
C PHE A 77 -18.73 -14.99 -77.43
N ASP A 78 -18.10 -13.87 -77.04
CA ASP A 78 -17.17 -13.87 -75.91
C ASP A 78 -17.90 -14.25 -74.59
N HIS A 79 -19.17 -13.84 -74.42
CA HIS A 79 -20.00 -14.27 -73.29
C HIS A 79 -20.35 -15.76 -73.38
N TYR A 80 -20.77 -16.28 -74.53
CA TYR A 80 -21.05 -17.71 -74.72
C TYR A 80 -19.82 -18.61 -74.44
N VAL A 81 -18.64 -18.25 -74.97
CA VAL A 81 -17.39 -18.98 -74.72
C VAL A 81 -17.05 -18.97 -73.23
N ARG A 82 -17.21 -17.83 -72.55
CA ARG A 82 -17.04 -17.73 -71.10
C ARG A 82 -18.03 -18.61 -70.34
N THR A 83 -19.33 -18.51 -70.64
CA THR A 83 -20.38 -19.31 -69.97
C THR A 83 -20.17 -20.80 -70.18
N ARG A 84 -19.86 -21.27 -71.40
CA ARG A 84 -19.59 -22.69 -71.64
C ARG A 84 -18.34 -23.19 -70.95
N ALA A 85 -17.28 -22.39 -70.97
CA ALA A 85 -16.08 -22.72 -70.22
C ALA A 85 -16.35 -22.79 -68.71
N ASP A 86 -17.21 -21.92 -68.18
CA ASP A 86 -17.61 -21.94 -66.77
C ASP A 86 -18.54 -23.12 -66.43
N GLU A 87 -19.47 -23.48 -67.31
CA GLU A 87 -20.32 -24.67 -67.19
C GLU A 87 -19.49 -25.94 -67.20
N GLU A 88 -18.57 -26.12 -68.16
CA GLU A 88 -17.70 -27.30 -68.23
C GLU A 88 -16.80 -27.42 -66.97
N ARG A 89 -16.24 -26.30 -66.49
CA ARG A 89 -15.52 -26.27 -65.21
C ARG A 89 -16.42 -26.63 -64.03
N LYS A 90 -17.67 -26.16 -64.03
CA LYS A 90 -18.66 -26.45 -62.98
C LYS A 90 -19.06 -27.92 -63.00
N GLU A 91 -19.30 -28.51 -64.17
CA GLU A 91 -19.60 -29.92 -64.37
C GLU A 91 -18.42 -30.80 -63.93
N LYS A 92 -17.18 -30.45 -64.31
CA LYS A 92 -15.98 -31.18 -63.87
C LYS A 92 -15.81 -31.13 -62.35
N ARG A 93 -16.01 -29.95 -61.73
CA ARG A 93 -15.99 -29.81 -60.26
C ARG A 93 -17.12 -30.58 -59.59
N ALA A 94 -18.32 -30.57 -60.17
CA ALA A 94 -19.47 -31.29 -59.65
C ALA A 94 -19.27 -32.81 -59.73
N ALA A 95 -18.73 -33.33 -60.85
CA ALA A 95 -18.39 -34.74 -61.01
C ALA A 95 -17.31 -35.18 -60.02
N GLN A 96 -16.24 -34.40 -59.84
CA GLN A 96 -15.20 -34.69 -58.84
C GLN A 96 -15.79 -34.66 -57.42
N LYS A 97 -16.67 -33.70 -57.11
CA LYS A 97 -17.36 -33.64 -55.81
C LYS A 97 -18.25 -34.86 -55.59
N ALA A 98 -19.02 -35.28 -56.59
CA ALA A 98 -19.87 -36.46 -56.52
C ALA A 98 -19.05 -37.75 -56.35
N ALA A 99 -17.89 -37.86 -57.02
CA ALA A 99 -16.97 -38.99 -56.82
C ALA A 99 -16.39 -39.01 -55.40
N MET A 100 -16.01 -37.85 -54.84
CA MET A 100 -15.55 -37.74 -53.44
C MET A 100 -16.65 -38.13 -52.45
N GLU A 101 -17.88 -37.70 -52.68
CA GLU A 101 -19.02 -38.01 -51.83
C GLU A 101 -19.40 -39.50 -51.90
N GLY A 102 -19.38 -40.10 -53.09
CA GLY A 102 -19.57 -41.53 -53.27
C GLY A 102 -18.53 -42.36 -52.53
N PHE A 103 -17.25 -41.95 -52.56
CA PHE A 103 -16.20 -42.60 -51.78
C PHE A 103 -16.38 -42.41 -50.26
N LYS A 104 -16.82 -41.24 -49.80
CA LYS A 104 -17.15 -41.02 -48.39
C LYS A 104 -18.30 -41.92 -47.92
N GLN A 105 -19.31 -42.11 -48.76
CA GLN A 105 -20.40 -43.04 -48.47
C GLN A 105 -19.89 -44.48 -48.36
N LEU A 106 -18.99 -44.91 -49.25
CA LEU A 106 -18.31 -46.20 -49.16
C LEU A 106 -17.54 -46.36 -47.83
N LEU A 107 -16.83 -45.32 -47.38
CA LEU A 107 -16.11 -45.35 -46.09
C LEU A 107 -17.06 -45.46 -44.88
N GLU A 108 -18.27 -44.90 -44.97
CA GLU A 108 -19.26 -45.01 -43.91
C GLU A 108 -19.94 -46.39 -43.90
N GLU A 109 -20.23 -46.96 -45.07
CA GLU A 109 -20.70 -48.34 -45.21
C GLU A 109 -19.65 -49.34 -44.68
N ALA A 110 -18.37 -49.08 -44.96
CA ALA A 110 -17.25 -49.90 -44.54
C ALA A 110 -16.76 -49.61 -43.10
N LYS A 111 -17.48 -48.82 -42.30
CA LYS A 111 -16.98 -48.37 -40.99
C LYS A 111 -16.65 -49.50 -40.01
N GLU A 112 -17.35 -50.63 -40.08
CA GLU A 112 -17.11 -51.80 -39.22
C GLU A 112 -15.81 -52.54 -39.60
N ASP A 113 -15.38 -52.39 -40.86
CA ASP A 113 -14.11 -52.95 -41.36
C ASP A 113 -12.92 -51.99 -41.18
N ILE A 114 -13.17 -50.72 -40.81
CA ILE A 114 -12.14 -49.69 -40.63
C ILE A 114 -11.89 -49.50 -39.13
N ASP A 115 -10.73 -49.97 -38.67
CA ASP A 115 -10.21 -49.70 -37.34
C ASP A 115 -9.11 -48.62 -37.35
N HIS A 116 -8.60 -48.30 -36.16
CA HIS A 116 -7.51 -47.33 -35.99
C HIS A 116 -6.17 -47.76 -36.60
N ASN A 117 -6.00 -49.03 -36.99
CA ASN A 117 -4.77 -49.59 -37.56
C ASN A 117 -4.90 -49.94 -39.05
N THR A 118 -6.07 -49.71 -39.65
CA THR A 118 -6.36 -50.06 -41.03
C THR A 118 -5.44 -49.31 -41.97
N ASP A 119 -4.81 -50.01 -42.91
CA ASP A 119 -3.96 -49.43 -43.94
C ASP A 119 -4.66 -49.40 -45.30
N TYR A 120 -4.12 -48.59 -46.23
CA TYR A 120 -4.69 -48.44 -47.57
C TYR A 120 -4.73 -49.77 -48.35
N GLN A 121 -3.73 -50.65 -48.18
CA GLN A 121 -3.65 -51.91 -48.93
C GLN A 121 -4.72 -52.91 -48.46
N THR A 122 -4.93 -52.96 -47.15
CA THR A 122 -5.93 -53.79 -46.46
C THR A 122 -7.33 -53.35 -46.85
N PHE A 123 -7.58 -52.03 -46.87
CA PHE A 123 -8.84 -51.47 -47.33
C PHE A 123 -9.08 -51.75 -48.83
N LYS A 124 -8.09 -51.49 -49.69
CA LYS A 124 -8.15 -51.77 -51.14
C LYS A 124 -8.43 -53.23 -51.43
N LYS A 125 -7.88 -54.16 -50.66
CA LYS A 125 -8.08 -55.61 -50.88
C LYS A 125 -9.56 -56.00 -50.74
N LYS A 126 -10.31 -55.36 -49.83
CA LYS A 126 -11.73 -55.64 -49.60
C LYS A 126 -12.65 -54.84 -50.53
N TRP A 127 -12.37 -53.55 -50.70
CA TRP A 127 -13.29 -52.60 -51.37
C TRP A 127 -12.81 -52.14 -52.74
N GLY A 128 -11.75 -52.76 -53.27
CA GLY A 128 -11.08 -52.33 -54.50
C GLY A 128 -11.90 -52.44 -55.77
N HIS A 129 -12.92 -53.31 -55.78
CA HIS A 129 -13.80 -53.56 -56.93
C HIS A 129 -15.04 -52.64 -56.96
N ASP A 130 -15.24 -51.78 -55.96
CA ASP A 130 -16.39 -50.86 -55.93
C ASP A 130 -16.19 -49.73 -56.94
N LEU A 131 -17.23 -49.42 -57.73
CA LEU A 131 -17.19 -48.34 -58.73
C LEU A 131 -16.86 -46.98 -58.09
N ARG A 132 -17.31 -46.73 -56.86
CA ARG A 132 -17.02 -45.52 -56.07
C ARG A 132 -15.57 -45.50 -55.60
N PHE A 133 -14.96 -46.67 -55.38
CA PHE A 133 -13.53 -46.79 -55.09
C PHE A 133 -12.70 -46.46 -56.32
N GLU A 134 -13.06 -46.98 -57.50
CA GLU A 134 -12.31 -46.74 -58.74
C GLU A 134 -12.45 -45.32 -59.30
N ALA A 135 -13.51 -44.59 -58.95
CA ALA A 135 -13.85 -43.26 -59.48
C ALA A 135 -12.90 -42.11 -59.06
N LEU A 136 -12.11 -42.26 -57.99
CA LEU A 136 -11.18 -41.22 -57.49
C LEU A 136 -9.72 -41.55 -57.80
N GLU A 137 -8.80 -40.60 -57.68
CA GLU A 137 -7.37 -40.92 -57.74
C GLU A 137 -6.86 -41.52 -56.42
N ARG A 138 -5.79 -42.34 -56.49
CA ARG A 138 -5.19 -42.98 -55.30
C ARG A 138 -4.91 -41.98 -54.17
N LYS A 139 -4.37 -40.80 -54.50
CA LYS A 139 -4.02 -39.77 -53.52
C LYS A 139 -5.24 -39.25 -52.77
N GLU A 140 -6.36 -39.04 -53.48
CA GLU A 140 -7.61 -38.58 -52.90
C GLU A 140 -8.25 -39.67 -52.03
N ARG A 141 -8.25 -40.92 -52.49
CA ARG A 141 -8.73 -42.08 -51.71
C ARG A 141 -7.97 -42.22 -50.40
N GLU A 142 -6.65 -42.16 -50.45
CA GLU A 142 -5.78 -42.27 -49.27
C GLU A 142 -5.98 -41.09 -48.30
N SER A 143 -6.16 -39.87 -48.82
CA SER A 143 -6.49 -38.69 -48.01
C SER A 143 -7.81 -38.86 -47.25
N LEU A 144 -8.88 -39.28 -47.95
CA LEU A 144 -10.20 -39.47 -47.36
C LEU A 144 -10.23 -40.64 -46.36
N LEU A 145 -9.51 -41.72 -46.65
CA LEU A 145 -9.34 -42.84 -45.72
C LEU A 145 -8.58 -42.41 -44.46
N ASN A 146 -7.52 -41.62 -44.60
CA ASN A 146 -6.78 -41.06 -43.46
C ASN A 146 -7.62 -40.10 -42.62
N GLU A 147 -8.48 -39.29 -43.24
CA GLU A 147 -9.44 -38.42 -42.55
C GLU A 147 -10.38 -39.22 -41.64
N ARG A 148 -10.79 -40.42 -42.08
CA ARG A 148 -11.61 -41.34 -41.28
C ARG A 148 -10.85 -42.04 -40.16
N ILE A 149 -9.61 -42.48 -40.42
CA ILE A 149 -8.80 -43.25 -39.45
C ILE A 149 -8.25 -42.34 -38.34
N LEU A 150 -7.92 -41.08 -38.64
CA LEU A 150 -7.27 -40.17 -37.68
C LEU A 150 -8.08 -39.96 -36.38
N PRO A 151 -9.41 -39.70 -36.41
CA PRO A 151 -10.23 -39.66 -35.20
C PRO A 151 -10.21 -40.98 -34.41
N LEU A 152 -10.24 -42.13 -35.09
CA LEU A 152 -10.19 -43.44 -34.42
C LEU A 152 -8.85 -43.66 -33.70
N LYS A 153 -7.74 -43.26 -34.33
CA LYS A 153 -6.40 -43.26 -33.69
C LYS A 153 -6.37 -42.36 -32.46
N ARG A 154 -6.89 -41.14 -32.56
CA ARG A 154 -6.96 -40.19 -31.43
C ARG A 154 -7.74 -40.78 -30.26
N VAL A 155 -8.92 -41.36 -30.51
CA VAL A 155 -9.74 -41.98 -29.47
C VAL A 155 -9.04 -43.20 -28.85
N ALA A 156 -8.39 -44.03 -29.65
CA ALA A 156 -7.64 -45.19 -29.16
C ALA A 156 -6.44 -44.78 -28.28
N GLU A 157 -5.68 -43.78 -28.72
CA GLU A 157 -4.55 -43.20 -27.98
C GLU A 157 -4.99 -42.55 -26.67
N GLU A 158 -6.10 -41.79 -26.69
CA GLU A 158 -6.66 -41.16 -25.50
C GLU A 158 -7.15 -42.20 -24.49
N LYS A 159 -7.87 -43.24 -24.93
CA LYS A 159 -8.26 -44.37 -24.08
C LYS A 159 -7.03 -45.05 -23.46
N ALA A 160 -5.99 -45.33 -24.27
CA ALA A 160 -4.76 -45.92 -23.78
C ALA A 160 -4.01 -45.00 -22.79
N ARG A 161 -4.05 -43.68 -23.00
CA ARG A 161 -3.52 -42.69 -22.05
C ARG A 161 -4.32 -42.65 -20.76
N ALA A 162 -5.65 -42.65 -20.83
CA ALA A 162 -6.53 -42.65 -19.66
C ALA A 162 -6.34 -43.91 -18.81
N ILE A 163 -6.24 -45.09 -19.44
CA ILE A 163 -5.95 -46.35 -18.73
C ILE A 163 -4.59 -46.28 -18.02
N ARG A 164 -3.54 -45.78 -18.69
CA ARG A 164 -2.21 -45.60 -18.07
C ARG A 164 -2.25 -44.60 -16.91
N ALA A 165 -2.96 -43.48 -17.05
CA ALA A 165 -3.09 -42.48 -16.00
C ALA A 165 -3.87 -43.03 -14.79
N ALA A 166 -4.95 -43.79 -15.02
CA ALA A 166 -5.72 -44.44 -13.96
C ALA A 166 -4.88 -45.49 -13.22
N ALA A 167 -4.08 -46.29 -13.94
CA ALA A 167 -3.15 -47.24 -13.34
C ALA A 167 -2.07 -46.54 -12.49
N ALA A 168 -1.49 -45.44 -13.00
CA ALA A 168 -0.52 -44.64 -12.27
C ALA A 168 -1.10 -44.01 -11.00
N SER A 169 -2.30 -43.44 -11.08
CA SER A 169 -3.01 -42.89 -9.91
C SER A 169 -3.33 -43.97 -8.89
N SER A 170 -3.82 -45.13 -9.32
CA SER A 170 -4.12 -46.26 -8.45
C SER A 170 -2.86 -46.79 -7.75
N PHE A 171 -1.73 -46.86 -8.48
CA PHE A 171 -0.43 -47.23 -7.93
C PHE A 171 0.04 -46.24 -6.87
N LYS A 172 -0.10 -44.93 -7.12
CA LYS A 172 0.24 -43.88 -6.16
C LYS A 172 -0.62 -43.94 -4.90
N CYS A 173 -1.94 -44.14 -5.02
CA CYS A 173 -2.82 -44.32 -3.86
C CYS A 173 -2.41 -45.54 -3.01
N MET A 174 -2.06 -46.66 -3.65
CA MET A 174 -1.52 -47.83 -2.95
C MET A 174 -0.24 -47.50 -2.16
N LEU A 175 0.66 -46.67 -2.71
CA LEU A 175 1.86 -46.22 -1.98
C LEU A 175 1.50 -45.32 -0.79
N GLN A 176 0.50 -44.45 -0.93
CA GLN A 176 0.02 -43.57 0.15
C GLN A 176 -0.64 -44.33 1.31
N GLU A 177 -1.33 -45.43 1.03
CA GLU A 177 -1.95 -46.30 2.06
C GLU A 177 -0.91 -47.02 2.94
N LYS A 178 0.35 -47.11 2.49
CA LYS A 178 1.44 -47.77 3.23
C LYS A 178 2.17 -46.76 4.12
N ALA A 179 1.79 -46.72 5.40
CA ALA A 179 2.41 -45.86 6.42
C ALA A 179 3.93 -46.10 6.61
N ASP A 180 4.44 -47.29 6.23
CA ASP A 180 5.86 -47.63 6.34
C ASP A 180 6.74 -46.98 5.26
N ILE A 181 6.14 -46.33 4.25
CA ILE A 181 6.88 -45.63 3.21
C ILE A 181 7.15 -44.19 3.66
N THR A 182 8.42 -43.89 3.94
CA THR A 182 8.91 -42.56 4.31
C THR A 182 9.75 -41.96 3.19
N THR A 183 10.16 -40.70 3.32
CA THR A 183 11.08 -40.00 2.39
C THR A 183 12.44 -40.67 2.21
N SER A 184 12.81 -41.59 3.12
CA SER A 184 14.06 -42.37 3.09
C SER A 184 13.91 -43.80 2.55
N SER A 185 12.69 -44.23 2.24
CA SER A 185 12.40 -45.59 1.79
C SER A 185 13.04 -45.91 0.44
N ARG A 186 13.53 -47.14 0.27
CA ARG A 186 14.20 -47.61 -0.95
C ARG A 186 13.34 -48.62 -1.70
N TRP A 187 13.25 -48.47 -3.02
CA TRP A 187 12.45 -49.36 -3.88
C TRP A 187 12.75 -50.85 -3.65
N SER A 188 14.02 -51.21 -3.52
CA SER A 188 14.47 -52.59 -3.31
C SER A 188 13.88 -53.26 -2.07
N LYS A 189 13.54 -52.49 -1.02
CA LYS A 189 12.94 -53.01 0.22
C LYS A 189 11.41 -53.05 0.18
N VAL A 190 10.79 -52.22 -0.67
CA VAL A 190 9.34 -52.03 -0.71
C VAL A 190 8.68 -52.90 -1.79
N LYS A 191 9.34 -53.12 -2.93
CA LYS A 191 8.72 -53.78 -4.10
C LYS A 191 8.13 -55.17 -3.84
N ASP A 192 8.70 -55.95 -2.92
CA ASP A 192 8.26 -57.32 -2.66
C ASP A 192 6.98 -57.37 -1.82
N SER A 193 6.77 -56.41 -0.92
CA SER A 193 5.53 -56.32 -0.14
C SER A 193 4.33 -55.87 -0.99
N LEU A 194 4.59 -55.20 -2.11
CA LEU A 194 3.57 -54.70 -3.04
C LEU A 194 3.17 -55.72 -4.11
N ARG A 195 3.95 -56.81 -4.28
CA ARG A 195 3.84 -57.75 -5.41
C ARG A 195 2.45 -58.38 -5.59
N ASN A 196 1.72 -58.57 -4.49
CA ASN A 196 0.41 -59.23 -4.50
C ASN A 196 -0.76 -58.28 -4.81
N ASP A 197 -0.56 -56.96 -4.74
CA ASP A 197 -1.63 -55.98 -4.98
C ASP A 197 -2.00 -55.90 -6.48
N PRO A 198 -3.29 -55.96 -6.85
CA PRO A 198 -3.73 -55.80 -8.25
C PRO A 198 -3.26 -54.49 -8.89
N ARG A 199 -3.22 -53.39 -8.12
CA ARG A 199 -2.78 -52.07 -8.58
C ARG A 199 -1.29 -52.07 -8.95
N TYR A 200 -0.46 -52.81 -8.20
CA TYR A 200 0.94 -53.04 -8.53
C TYR A 200 1.12 -53.81 -9.84
N LYS A 201 0.29 -54.84 -10.08
CA LYS A 201 0.35 -55.65 -11.31
C LYS A 201 -0.12 -54.88 -12.56
N SER A 202 -1.01 -53.90 -12.40
CA SER A 202 -1.54 -53.08 -13.50
C SER A 202 -0.51 -52.14 -14.17
N VAL A 203 0.58 -51.82 -13.45
CA VAL A 203 1.68 -50.97 -13.95
C VAL A 203 2.78 -51.83 -14.56
N LYS A 204 3.35 -51.38 -15.68
CA LYS A 204 4.48 -52.04 -16.37
C LYS A 204 5.71 -52.09 -15.47
N HIS A 205 6.47 -53.19 -15.52
CA HIS A 205 7.61 -53.40 -14.62
C HIS A 205 8.63 -52.25 -14.63
N GLY A 206 8.97 -51.70 -15.80
CA GLY A 206 9.93 -50.59 -15.93
C GLY A 206 9.45 -49.27 -15.31
N ASP A 207 8.13 -49.05 -15.23
CA ASP A 207 7.56 -47.78 -14.77
C ASP A 207 7.39 -47.73 -13.25
N ARG A 208 7.36 -48.90 -12.57
CA ARG A 208 7.06 -48.99 -11.13
C ARG A 208 8.08 -48.28 -10.25
N GLU A 209 9.37 -48.48 -10.53
CA GLU A 209 10.45 -47.83 -9.77
C GLU A 209 10.48 -46.31 -10.02
N ILE A 210 10.18 -45.89 -11.25
CA ILE A 210 10.08 -44.47 -11.62
C ILE A 210 8.95 -43.83 -10.83
N MET A 211 7.74 -44.39 -10.87
CA MET A 211 6.58 -43.89 -10.11
C MET A 211 6.81 -43.89 -8.60
N PHE A 212 7.53 -44.88 -8.07
CA PHE A 212 7.92 -44.90 -6.67
C PHE A 212 8.88 -43.76 -6.32
N ASN A 213 9.93 -43.54 -7.12
CA ASN A 213 10.89 -42.47 -6.89
C ASN A 213 10.25 -41.08 -7.03
N GLU A 214 9.32 -40.91 -7.97
CA GLU A 214 8.48 -39.71 -8.10
C GLU A 214 7.67 -39.48 -6.81
N TYR A 215 6.99 -40.51 -6.29
CA TYR A 215 6.27 -40.42 -5.02
C TYR A 215 7.18 -40.03 -3.84
N ILE A 216 8.37 -40.64 -3.71
CA ILE A 216 9.35 -40.26 -2.68
C ILE A 216 9.81 -38.80 -2.84
N SER A 217 10.00 -38.34 -4.06
CA SER A 217 10.37 -36.94 -4.36
C SER A 217 9.26 -35.97 -3.94
N GLU A 218 7.99 -36.30 -4.25
CA GLU A 218 6.84 -35.51 -3.81
C GLU A 218 6.71 -35.47 -2.28
N LEU A 219 6.95 -36.58 -1.57
CA LEU A 219 6.95 -36.60 -0.11
C LEU A 219 8.02 -35.67 0.46
N LYS A 220 9.24 -35.68 -0.09
CA LYS A 220 10.33 -34.77 0.33
C LYS A 220 9.97 -33.31 0.11
N PHE A 221 9.42 -33.01 -1.06
CA PHE A 221 8.99 -31.65 -1.38
C PHE A 221 7.89 -31.17 -0.42
N ALA A 222 6.92 -32.02 -0.10
CA ALA A 222 5.87 -31.71 0.85
C ALA A 222 6.40 -31.47 2.28
N GLU A 223 7.38 -32.28 2.72
CA GLU A 223 8.04 -32.12 4.02
C GLU A 223 8.83 -30.79 4.10
N GLU A 224 9.62 -30.48 3.07
CA GLU A 224 10.37 -29.22 3.00
C GLU A 224 9.45 -27.99 2.95
N GLU A 225 8.35 -28.05 2.21
CA GLU A 225 7.38 -26.96 2.16
C GLU A 225 6.67 -26.78 3.50
N ALA A 226 6.28 -27.87 4.17
CA ALA A 226 5.71 -27.81 5.51
C ALA A 226 6.70 -27.18 6.52
N GLU A 227 7.98 -27.54 6.44
CA GLU A 227 9.04 -26.95 7.28
C GLU A 227 9.24 -25.46 6.98
N ARG A 228 9.23 -25.04 5.70
CA ARG A 228 9.28 -23.62 5.31
C ARG A 228 8.09 -22.84 5.87
N VAL A 229 6.88 -23.37 5.74
CA VAL A 229 5.66 -22.74 6.27
C VAL A 229 5.70 -22.66 7.79
N ALA A 230 6.17 -23.71 8.48
CA ALA A 230 6.31 -23.70 9.93
C ALA A 230 7.33 -22.66 10.40
N ARG A 231 8.50 -22.58 9.75
CA ARG A 231 9.52 -21.55 10.01
C ARG A 231 8.97 -20.14 9.79
N ALA A 232 8.28 -19.90 8.68
CA ALA A 232 7.67 -18.60 8.39
C ALA A 232 6.65 -18.19 9.48
N LYS A 233 5.78 -19.11 9.91
CA LYS A 233 4.83 -18.87 11.00
C LYS A 233 5.54 -18.56 12.33
N GLN A 234 6.61 -19.29 12.64
CA GLN A 234 7.39 -19.06 13.85
C GLN A 234 8.09 -17.69 13.82
N GLU A 235 8.69 -17.31 12.70
CA GLU A 235 9.29 -15.99 12.52
C GLU A 235 8.29 -14.85 12.63
N GLU A 236 7.09 -15.01 12.06
CA GLU A 236 6.01 -14.03 12.19
C GLU A 236 5.56 -13.89 13.64
N GLN A 237 5.41 -15.01 14.36
CA GLN A 237 5.05 -15.01 15.77
C GLN A 237 6.13 -14.35 16.65
N GLU A 238 7.41 -14.60 16.38
CA GLU A 238 8.51 -13.96 17.10
C GLU A 238 8.58 -12.45 16.80
N LYS A 239 8.36 -12.02 15.54
CA LYS A 239 8.25 -10.60 15.18
C LYS A 239 7.09 -9.91 15.91
N LEU A 240 5.94 -10.59 16.05
CA LEU A 240 4.81 -10.06 16.82
C LEU A 240 5.16 -9.92 18.31
N LYS A 241 5.76 -10.95 18.92
CA LYS A 241 6.23 -10.89 20.32
C LYS A 241 7.26 -9.79 20.54
N GLU A 242 8.17 -9.59 19.60
CA GLU A 242 9.19 -8.52 19.65
C GLU A 242 8.54 -7.13 19.60
N ARG A 243 7.60 -6.92 18.66
CA ARG A 243 6.82 -5.67 18.58
C ARG A 243 6.06 -5.40 19.87
N GLU A 244 5.43 -6.41 20.46
CA GLU A 244 4.73 -6.28 21.74
C GLU A 244 5.70 -5.90 22.87
N ARG A 245 6.86 -6.55 22.97
CA ARG A 245 7.90 -6.21 23.96
C ARG A 245 8.40 -4.77 23.77
N ALA A 246 8.59 -4.32 22.53
CA ALA A 246 9.02 -2.96 22.24
C ALA A 246 7.96 -1.92 22.66
N LEU A 247 6.68 -2.20 22.38
CA LEU A 247 5.56 -1.35 22.81
C LEU A 247 5.44 -1.29 24.33
N ARG A 248 5.55 -2.43 25.03
CA ARG A 248 5.56 -2.48 26.50
C ARG A 248 6.70 -1.64 27.08
N LYS A 249 7.93 -1.78 26.57
CA LYS A 249 9.08 -0.98 26.99
C LYS A 249 8.95 0.52 26.69
N ARG A 250 8.24 0.88 25.62
CA ARG A 250 7.95 2.29 25.31
C ARG A 250 6.93 2.86 26.30
N LYS A 251 5.84 2.14 26.53
CA LYS A 251 4.79 2.52 27.48
C LYS A 251 5.33 2.67 28.90
N GLU A 252 6.17 1.73 29.35
CA GLU A 252 6.83 1.81 30.66
C GLU A 252 7.69 3.06 30.79
N ARG A 253 8.47 3.42 29.76
CA ARG A 253 9.29 4.64 29.76
C ARG A 253 8.42 5.91 29.83
N GLU A 254 7.33 5.93 29.08
CA GLU A 254 6.38 7.03 29.10
C GLU A 254 5.71 7.17 30.46
N GLU A 255 5.29 6.07 31.09
CA GLU A 255 4.73 6.05 32.43
C GLU A 255 5.73 6.54 33.48
N GLN A 256 6.99 6.09 33.42
CA GLN A 256 8.07 6.58 34.29
C GLN A 256 8.31 8.08 34.12
N GLU A 257 8.30 8.59 32.88
CA GLU A 257 8.45 10.01 32.62
C GLU A 257 7.26 10.81 33.15
N VAL A 258 6.03 10.35 32.90
CA VAL A 258 4.82 10.97 33.41
C VAL A 258 4.83 10.99 34.93
N GLU A 259 5.24 9.91 35.60
CA GLU A 259 5.33 9.86 37.06
C GLU A 259 6.43 10.79 37.59
N ARG A 260 7.58 10.87 36.91
CA ARG A 260 8.63 11.84 37.24
C ARG A 260 8.11 13.28 37.15
N VAL A 261 7.32 13.60 36.13
CA VAL A 261 6.72 14.93 35.95
C VAL A 261 5.67 15.19 37.04
N ARG A 262 4.81 14.22 37.33
CA ARG A 262 3.79 14.30 38.39
C ARG A 262 4.42 14.50 39.77
N SER A 263 5.43 13.71 40.12
CA SER A 263 6.15 13.83 41.39
C SER A 263 6.81 15.21 41.56
N LYS A 264 7.44 15.74 40.50
CA LYS A 264 7.97 17.12 40.49
C LYS A 264 6.87 18.16 40.68
N ALA A 265 5.71 17.99 40.06
CA ALA A 265 4.58 18.90 40.20
C ALA A 265 4.04 18.90 41.64
N ARG A 266 3.81 17.71 42.22
CA ARG A 266 3.33 17.57 43.61
C ARG A 266 4.32 18.16 44.63
N ARG A 267 5.62 17.94 44.44
CA ARG A 267 6.65 18.57 45.30
C ARG A 267 6.64 20.08 45.15
N LYS A 268 6.53 20.61 43.93
CA LYS A 268 6.45 22.06 43.70
C LYS A 268 5.22 22.67 44.39
N GLU A 269 4.07 22.04 44.26
CA GLU A 269 2.83 22.43 44.96
C GLU A 269 3.00 22.38 46.48
N ALA A 270 3.64 21.35 47.01
CA ALA A 270 3.96 21.27 48.44
C ALA A 270 4.87 22.42 48.90
N VAL A 271 5.89 22.78 48.11
CA VAL A 271 6.75 23.96 48.40
C VAL A 271 5.92 25.24 48.42
N GLU A 272 5.08 25.47 47.43
CA GLU A 272 4.28 26.69 47.30
C GLU A 272 3.27 26.83 48.45
N THR A 273 2.60 25.74 48.82
CA THR A 273 1.66 25.70 49.95
C THR A 273 2.37 25.93 51.28
N TYR A 274 3.54 25.32 51.51
CA TYR A 274 4.34 25.57 52.72
C TYR A 274 4.88 27.00 52.77
N GLN A 275 5.33 27.57 51.66
CA GLN A 275 5.72 28.98 51.58
C GLN A 275 4.56 29.92 51.94
N ALA A 276 3.33 29.62 51.51
CA ALA A 276 2.16 30.40 51.91
C ALA A 276 1.94 30.34 53.43
N LEU A 277 2.11 29.16 54.04
CA LEU A 277 2.05 29.02 55.50
C LEU A 277 3.10 29.89 56.20
N LEU A 278 4.33 29.91 55.71
CA LEU A 278 5.41 30.75 56.26
C LEU A 278 5.08 32.24 56.18
N VAL A 279 4.51 32.70 55.07
CA VAL A 279 4.05 34.09 54.90
C VAL A 279 2.93 34.46 55.88
N GLU A 280 1.99 33.53 56.10
CA GLU A 280 0.85 33.73 57.00
C GLU A 280 1.29 33.78 58.48
N THR A 281 2.20 32.89 58.88
CA THR A 281 2.54 32.62 60.28
C THR A 281 3.82 33.32 60.77
N ILE A 282 4.87 33.39 59.93
CA ILE A 282 6.18 33.92 60.30
C ILE A 282 6.36 35.31 59.72
N LYS A 283 6.19 36.32 60.58
CA LYS A 283 6.34 37.74 60.22
C LYS A 283 7.61 38.38 60.78
N ASP A 284 8.25 37.74 61.76
CA ASP A 284 9.44 38.24 62.43
C ASP A 284 10.72 37.86 61.65
N PRO A 285 11.54 38.83 61.21
CA PRO A 285 12.83 38.59 60.54
C PRO A 285 13.89 37.92 61.43
N GLN A 286 13.65 37.78 62.74
CA GLN A 286 14.56 37.13 63.68
C GLN A 286 14.01 35.80 64.23
N ALA A 287 12.94 35.27 63.63
CA ALA A 287 12.32 34.03 64.06
C ALA A 287 13.31 32.85 64.01
N SER A 288 13.33 32.04 65.08
CA SER A 288 14.13 30.81 65.14
C SER A 288 13.33 29.61 64.67
N TRP A 289 14.01 28.63 64.06
CA TRP A 289 13.37 27.41 63.58
C TRP A 289 12.78 26.58 64.73
N THR A 290 13.52 26.46 65.83
CA THR A 290 13.14 25.67 67.01
C THR A 290 11.86 26.17 67.66
N GLU A 291 11.63 27.48 67.70
CA GLU A 291 10.41 28.07 68.27
C GLU A 291 9.23 28.07 67.29
N SER A 292 9.54 28.15 65.99
CA SER A 292 8.53 28.28 64.94
C SER A 292 7.99 26.93 64.47
N LYS A 293 8.82 25.88 64.46
CA LYS A 293 8.47 24.52 64.06
C LYS A 293 7.17 24.00 64.69
N PRO A 294 6.99 23.97 66.02
CA PRO A 294 5.76 23.42 66.63
C PRO A 294 4.51 24.25 66.31
N LYS A 295 4.65 25.50 65.88
CA LYS A 295 3.52 26.35 65.43
C LYS A 295 3.14 26.02 63.99
N LEU A 296 4.13 25.76 63.14
CA LEU A 296 3.94 25.37 61.74
C LEU A 296 3.35 23.96 61.61
N GLU A 297 3.73 23.04 62.50
CA GLU A 297 3.20 21.66 62.54
C GLU A 297 1.73 21.60 62.97
N LYS A 298 1.24 22.59 63.73
CA LYS A 298 -0.16 22.70 64.17
C LYS A 298 -1.07 23.34 63.10
N ASP A 299 -0.57 23.54 61.89
CA ASP A 299 -1.36 24.03 60.77
C ASP A 299 -2.57 23.11 60.51
N PRO A 300 -3.82 23.64 60.55
CA PRO A 300 -5.02 22.83 60.28
C PRO A 300 -5.06 22.20 58.90
N GLN A 301 -4.37 22.80 57.92
CA GLN A 301 -4.28 22.25 56.56
C GLN A 301 -3.18 21.21 56.40
N GLY A 302 -2.39 20.96 57.45
CA GLY A 302 -1.33 19.94 57.45
C GLY A 302 -0.25 20.20 56.41
N ARG A 303 -0.04 21.46 55.97
CA ARG A 303 0.95 21.79 54.92
C ARG A 303 2.37 21.42 55.34
N ALA A 304 2.67 21.48 56.64
CA ALA A 304 3.94 21.06 57.23
C ALA A 304 4.10 19.53 57.37
N ALA A 305 3.01 18.76 57.23
CA ALA A 305 3.01 17.30 57.26
C ALA A 305 2.95 16.68 55.86
N ASN A 306 3.21 17.46 54.81
CA ASN A 306 3.12 17.02 53.43
C ASN A 306 4.20 15.98 53.10
N PRO A 307 3.86 14.77 52.59
CA PRO A 307 4.83 13.70 52.30
C PRO A 307 5.93 14.04 51.28
N TYR A 308 5.74 15.09 50.47
CA TYR A 308 6.70 15.49 49.43
C TYR A 308 7.79 16.45 49.92
N LEU A 309 7.73 16.87 51.19
CA LEU A 309 8.74 17.71 51.85
C LEU A 309 9.25 17.00 53.09
N ASP A 310 10.56 16.82 53.18
CA ASP A 310 11.18 16.30 54.40
C ASP A 310 11.47 17.43 55.41
N GLN A 311 11.90 17.06 56.60
CA GLN A 311 12.22 18.01 57.67
C GLN A 311 13.31 19.02 57.27
N SER A 312 14.27 18.62 56.44
CA SER A 312 15.38 19.45 55.97
C SER A 312 14.89 20.50 54.96
N ASP A 313 14.00 20.08 54.04
CA ASP A 313 13.34 20.96 53.09
C ASP A 313 12.51 22.03 53.79
N LEU A 314 11.72 21.63 54.80
CA LEU A 314 10.91 22.54 55.60
C LEU A 314 11.79 23.58 56.31
N GLU A 315 12.86 23.13 56.96
CA GLU A 315 13.80 24.02 57.64
C GLU A 315 14.51 24.99 56.66
N LYS A 316 14.91 24.50 55.49
CA LYS A 316 15.53 25.31 54.45
C LYS A 316 14.57 26.39 53.94
N LEU A 317 13.32 26.03 53.65
CA LEU A 317 12.29 26.98 53.21
C LEU A 317 12.00 28.03 54.28
N PHE A 318 11.97 27.62 55.57
CA PHE A 318 11.84 28.53 56.69
C PHE A 318 13.01 29.53 56.75
N ARG A 319 14.26 29.05 56.69
CA ARG A 319 15.46 29.90 56.73
C ARG A 319 15.52 30.88 55.56
N GLU A 320 15.16 30.43 54.36
CA GLU A 320 15.08 31.29 53.18
C GLU A 320 14.01 32.37 53.36
N HIS A 321 12.83 32.02 53.89
CA HIS A 321 11.78 32.99 54.19
C HIS A 321 12.22 34.04 55.21
N VAL A 322 12.83 33.63 56.33
CA VAL A 322 13.36 34.55 57.35
C VAL A 322 14.42 35.47 56.77
N LYS A 323 15.32 34.93 55.94
CA LYS A 323 16.33 35.72 55.21
C LYS A 323 15.68 36.75 54.29
N MET A 324 14.66 36.37 53.52
CA MET A 324 13.90 37.27 52.65
C MET A 324 13.20 38.38 53.44
N LEU A 325 12.62 38.08 54.61
CA LEU A 325 12.06 39.08 55.51
C LEU A 325 13.12 40.08 55.99
N LEU A 326 14.30 39.58 56.37
CA LEU A 326 15.42 40.41 56.79
C LEU A 326 15.90 41.31 55.66
N GLU A 327 16.10 40.78 54.45
CA GLU A 327 16.52 41.55 53.28
C GLU A 327 15.53 42.67 52.95
N ARG A 328 14.22 42.42 53.07
CA ARG A 328 13.20 43.46 52.93
C ARG A 328 13.33 44.53 54.01
N CYS A 329 13.52 44.16 55.27
CA CYS A 329 13.77 45.12 56.35
C CYS A 329 15.03 45.97 56.10
N VAL A 330 16.10 45.35 55.61
CA VAL A 330 17.35 46.04 55.25
C VAL A 330 17.12 47.03 54.10
N TYR A 331 16.35 46.64 53.08
CA TYR A 331 16.04 47.52 51.96
C TYR A 331 15.26 48.77 52.41
N GLU A 332 14.20 48.59 53.17
CA GLU A 332 13.40 49.70 53.71
C GLU A 332 14.23 50.59 54.65
N PHE A 333 15.13 50.00 55.44
CA PHE A 333 16.04 50.76 56.29
C PHE A 333 17.07 51.56 55.49
N ARG A 334 17.60 51.02 54.39
CA ARG A 334 18.49 51.76 53.48
C ARG A 334 17.75 52.92 52.81
N ALA A 335 16.49 52.73 52.43
CA ALA A 335 15.65 53.81 51.91
C ALA A 335 15.49 54.91 52.98
N LEU A 336 15.15 54.53 54.21
CA LEU A 336 15.08 55.47 55.34
C LEU A 336 16.38 56.26 55.53
N LEU A 337 17.53 55.58 55.50
CA LEU A 337 18.84 56.24 55.63
C LEU A 337 19.06 57.27 54.50
N SER A 338 18.71 56.91 53.27
CA SER A 338 18.82 57.81 52.12
C SER A 338 17.86 59.00 52.21
N ASP A 339 16.67 58.81 52.77
CA ASP A 339 15.64 59.85 52.88
C ASP A 339 15.97 60.85 54.01
N VAL A 340 16.56 60.37 55.11
CA VAL A 340 16.78 61.17 56.34
C VAL A 340 18.20 61.71 56.44
N ILE A 341 19.21 60.96 55.96
CA ILE A 341 20.62 61.36 56.01
C ILE A 341 21.02 61.93 54.65
N THR A 342 20.37 63.03 54.28
CA THR A 342 20.66 63.78 53.05
C THR A 342 21.94 64.61 53.20
N PRO A 343 22.60 65.01 52.09
CA PRO A 343 23.81 65.84 52.13
C PRO A 343 23.66 67.12 52.97
N GLU A 344 22.45 67.71 52.97
CA GLU A 344 22.11 68.92 53.69
C GLU A 344 22.08 68.66 55.22
N VAL A 345 21.46 67.56 55.64
CA VAL A 345 21.43 67.12 57.05
C VAL A 345 22.79 66.62 57.50
N ALA A 346 23.59 66.08 56.59
CA ALA A 346 24.96 65.63 56.85
C ALA A 346 25.95 66.79 57.10
N ALA A 347 25.66 67.98 56.59
CA ALA A 347 26.47 69.20 56.74
C ALA A 347 26.04 70.07 57.94
N GLN A 348 24.93 69.74 58.61
CA GLN A 348 24.47 70.44 59.81
C GLN A 348 25.25 69.98 61.04
N ASP A 349 26.01 70.88 61.64
CA ASP A 349 26.70 70.66 62.91
C ASP A 349 25.74 70.85 64.09
N THR A 350 25.87 69.98 65.10
CA THR A 350 25.27 70.21 66.41
C THR A 350 26.25 70.95 67.32
N GLU A 351 25.77 71.54 68.42
CA GLU A 351 26.58 72.33 69.39
C GLU A 351 27.84 71.59 69.90
N ASP A 352 27.90 70.26 69.76
CA ASP A 352 29.01 69.38 70.11
C ASP A 352 29.99 69.04 68.95
N ALA A 353 29.91 69.73 67.80
CA ALA A 353 30.66 69.44 66.56
C ALA A 353 30.49 68.01 66.00
N LYS A 354 29.35 67.35 66.30
CA LYS A 354 29.00 66.01 65.82
C LYS A 354 27.89 66.10 64.77
N THR A 355 28.13 65.57 63.58
CA THR A 355 27.16 65.52 62.48
C THR A 355 26.41 64.18 62.44
N ALA A 356 25.33 64.12 61.67
CA ALA A 356 24.58 62.88 61.40
C ALA A 356 25.41 61.81 60.65
N THR A 357 26.59 62.18 60.13
CA THR A 357 27.53 61.27 59.46
C THR A 357 28.69 60.83 60.36
N THR A 358 29.04 61.58 61.41
CA THR A 358 30.15 61.23 62.32
C THR A 358 29.70 60.53 63.60
N SER A 359 28.43 60.69 64.01
CA SER A 359 27.90 60.08 65.24
C SER A 359 26.63 59.27 65.02
N TRP A 360 26.69 57.98 65.38
CA TRP A 360 25.52 57.11 65.39
C TRP A 360 24.42 57.61 66.32
N SER A 361 24.76 58.17 67.48
CA SER A 361 23.76 58.68 68.44
C SER A 361 22.97 59.85 67.86
N THR A 362 23.63 60.74 67.11
CA THR A 362 23.01 61.86 66.40
C THR A 362 22.11 61.35 65.27
N ALA A 363 22.59 60.44 64.43
CA ALA A 363 21.80 59.82 63.36
C ALA A 363 20.59 59.06 63.91
N LYS A 364 20.78 58.28 64.98
CA LYS A 364 19.74 57.49 65.65
C LYS A 364 18.58 58.35 66.13
N ARG A 365 18.83 59.57 66.63
CA ARG A 365 17.78 60.50 67.06
C ARG A 365 16.85 60.90 65.92
N LEU A 366 17.41 61.10 64.72
CA LEU A 366 16.66 61.43 63.50
C LEU A 366 15.88 60.23 62.97
N LEU A 367 16.52 59.05 62.98
CA LEU A 367 15.93 57.83 62.42
C LEU A 367 14.82 57.23 63.30
N LYS A 368 14.86 57.44 64.63
CA LYS A 368 13.94 56.80 65.58
C LYS A 368 12.46 57.16 65.39
N ALA A 369 12.17 58.30 64.75
CA ALA A 369 10.81 58.75 64.48
C ALA A 369 10.09 57.90 63.42
N ASP A 370 10.82 57.25 62.51
CA ASP A 370 10.23 56.51 61.39
C ASP A 370 9.90 55.04 61.75
N PRO A 371 8.71 54.51 61.40
CA PRO A 371 8.34 53.12 61.64
C PRO A 371 9.30 52.07 61.05
N ARG A 372 9.99 52.38 59.94
CA ARG A 372 10.99 51.50 59.30
C ARG A 372 12.19 51.25 60.22
N TYR A 373 12.53 52.20 61.10
CA TYR A 373 13.59 52.04 62.09
C TYR A 373 13.26 50.97 63.13
N ALA A 374 12.01 50.91 63.58
CA ALA A 374 11.57 49.93 64.58
C ALA A 374 11.61 48.49 64.02
N LYS A 375 11.25 48.32 62.74
CA LYS A 375 11.21 47.02 62.03
C LYS A 375 12.58 46.42 61.74
N MET A 376 13.64 47.22 61.67
CA MET A 376 14.99 46.72 61.42
C MET A 376 15.57 46.05 62.68
N PRO A 377 16.10 44.81 62.62
CA PRO A 377 16.81 44.21 63.75
C PRO A 377 17.90 45.10 64.37
N ARG A 378 17.89 45.24 65.69
CA ARG A 378 18.75 46.20 66.43
C ARG A 378 20.25 46.02 66.14
N LYS A 379 20.71 44.77 66.03
CA LYS A 379 22.12 44.43 65.84
C LYS A 379 22.69 44.90 64.49
N GLU A 380 21.82 45.10 63.50
CA GLU A 380 22.21 45.44 62.12
C GLU A 380 22.11 46.95 61.80
N ARG A 381 21.45 47.74 62.65
CA ARG A 381 21.13 49.15 62.32
C ARG A 381 22.38 50.00 62.15
N GLU A 382 23.32 49.87 63.09
CA GLU A 382 24.52 50.71 63.14
C GLU A 382 25.55 50.33 62.05
N SER A 383 25.68 49.03 61.73
CA SER A 383 26.53 48.56 60.64
C SER A 383 26.02 49.04 59.28
N LEU A 384 24.70 48.99 59.04
CA LEU A 384 24.08 49.51 57.83
C LEU A 384 24.21 51.02 57.70
N TRP A 385 24.06 51.76 58.80
CA TRP A 385 24.31 53.20 58.83
C TRP A 385 25.76 53.53 58.48
N ARG A 386 26.74 52.86 59.11
CA ARG A 386 28.17 53.06 58.79
C ARG A 386 28.44 52.87 57.31
N ARG A 387 27.99 51.76 56.73
CA ARG A 387 28.15 51.48 55.29
C ARG A 387 27.49 52.55 54.42
N HIS A 388 26.32 53.05 54.80
CA HIS A 388 25.63 54.11 54.07
C HIS A 388 26.41 55.44 54.11
N VAL A 389 26.94 55.82 55.28
CA VAL A 389 27.78 57.02 55.44
C VAL A 389 29.07 56.89 54.61
N GLU A 390 29.76 55.75 54.67
CA GLU A 390 30.95 55.49 53.85
C GLU A 390 30.64 55.60 52.36
N GLU A 391 29.48 55.10 51.92
CA GLU A 391 29.02 55.22 50.54
C GLU A 391 28.74 56.68 50.16
N MET A 392 28.09 57.45 51.04
CA MET A 392 27.85 58.88 50.85
C MET A 392 29.15 59.68 50.75
N GLN A 393 30.11 59.45 51.65
CA GLN A 393 31.43 60.08 51.62
C GLN A 393 32.21 59.70 50.35
N ARG A 394 32.14 58.42 49.93
CA ARG A 394 32.74 57.97 48.68
C ARG A 394 32.10 58.67 47.47
N ARG A 395 30.78 58.84 47.45
CA ARG A 395 30.05 59.56 46.39
C ARG A 395 30.43 61.05 46.38
N GLN A 396 30.52 61.71 47.53
CA GLN A 396 30.95 63.10 47.64
C GLN A 396 32.40 63.29 47.18
N LYS A 397 33.32 62.40 47.60
CA LYS A 397 34.72 62.41 47.13
C LYS A 397 34.81 62.19 45.63
N LYS A 398 34.00 61.29 45.06
CA LYS A 398 33.92 61.08 43.62
C LYS A 398 33.39 62.31 42.89
N LEU A 399 32.32 62.94 43.38
CA LEU A 399 31.76 64.16 42.78
C LEU A 399 32.73 65.35 42.86
N ALA A 400 33.56 65.45 43.90
CA ALA A 400 34.61 66.44 44.00
C ALA A 400 35.73 66.18 42.97
N VAL A 401 36.15 64.91 42.79
CA VAL A 401 37.13 64.51 41.77
C VAL A 401 36.59 64.68 40.34
N ASP A 402 35.31 64.37 40.11
CA ASP A 402 34.65 64.56 38.81
C ASP A 402 34.40 66.05 38.50
N GLN A 403 34.33 66.93 39.52
CA GLN A 403 34.32 68.40 39.35
C GLN A 403 35.71 68.96 39.01
N GLU A 404 36.79 68.35 39.49
CA GLU A 404 38.17 68.71 39.15
C GLU A 404 38.67 68.07 37.83
N GLY A 405 38.06 66.97 37.38
CA GLY A 405 38.39 66.25 36.14
C GLY A 405 37.22 66.16 35.19
N GLY A 406 37.16 67.04 34.19
CA GLY A 406 36.11 67.08 33.18
C GLY A 406 35.90 65.76 32.41
N GLY A 407 34.78 65.11 32.68
CA GLY A 407 33.88 64.48 31.71
C GLY A 407 34.31 63.20 30.97
N ARG A 408 33.75 62.04 31.36
CA ARG A 408 32.73 61.25 30.61
C ARG A 408 32.70 59.78 31.04
N GLY A 409 31.48 59.26 31.25
CA GLY A 409 31.11 57.90 30.83
C GLY A 409 30.89 56.88 31.95
N GLY A 410 29.79 57.02 32.71
CA GLY A 410 29.26 55.95 33.57
C GLY A 410 27.99 55.33 33.00
N GLY A 411 27.87 54.00 33.09
CA GLY A 411 26.60 53.32 32.88
C GLY A 411 26.75 51.80 32.94
N GLY A 412 26.32 51.17 34.03
CA GLY A 412 26.18 49.71 34.02
C GLY A 412 26.02 48.92 35.31
N GLU A 413 25.42 49.42 36.40
CA GLU A 413 25.10 48.56 37.57
C GLU A 413 23.73 48.87 38.19
N LYS A 414 22.67 48.69 37.41
CA LYS A 414 21.29 48.61 37.93
C LYS A 414 20.53 47.50 37.20
N ASN A 415 20.91 46.22 37.38
CA ASN A 415 20.08 45.17 36.80
C ASN A 415 20.07 43.78 37.45
N SER A 416 20.62 43.60 38.66
CA SER A 416 20.54 42.33 39.41
C SER A 416 19.52 42.36 40.56
N PHE A 417 19.40 43.46 41.30
CA PHE A 417 18.60 43.51 42.54
C PHE A 417 17.10 43.80 42.33
N LEU A 418 16.75 44.65 41.36
CA LEU A 418 15.34 44.91 40.99
C LEU A 418 14.63 43.65 40.45
N ARG A 419 15.39 42.68 39.93
CA ARG A 419 14.87 41.35 39.55
C ARG A 419 14.39 40.55 40.77
N ASN A 420 15.09 40.61 41.91
CA ASN A 420 14.72 39.89 43.12
C ASN A 420 13.49 40.49 43.83
N ILE A 421 13.30 41.82 43.79
CA ILE A 421 12.11 42.47 44.38
C ILE A 421 10.87 42.22 43.51
N LYS A 422 10.99 42.25 42.17
CA LYS A 422 9.90 41.83 41.26
C LYS A 422 9.48 40.39 41.52
N ASN A 423 10.44 39.49 41.75
CA ASN A 423 10.14 38.12 42.13
C ASN A 423 9.35 38.05 43.45
N PHE A 424 9.62 38.91 44.44
CA PHE A 424 8.86 38.96 45.69
C PHE A 424 7.44 39.53 45.52
N SER A 425 7.26 40.60 44.73
CA SER A 425 5.91 41.09 44.40
C SER A 425 5.11 40.06 43.61
N ASP A 426 5.77 39.26 42.76
CA ASP A 426 5.13 38.19 41.99
C ASP A 426 4.87 36.93 42.83
N LEU A 427 5.74 36.56 43.76
CA LEU A 427 5.52 35.46 44.72
C LEU A 427 4.44 35.83 45.74
N SER A 428 4.44 37.06 46.25
CA SER A 428 3.38 37.56 47.13
C SER A 428 2.06 37.69 46.38
N ARG A 429 2.02 38.23 45.15
CA ARG A 429 0.82 38.23 44.30
C ARG A 429 0.33 36.82 43.97
N ARG A 430 1.22 35.87 43.69
CA ARG A 430 0.85 34.46 43.45
C ARG A 430 0.30 33.77 44.71
N ALA A 431 0.91 33.99 45.88
CA ALA A 431 0.39 33.48 47.15
C ALA A 431 -0.99 34.07 47.49
N HIS A 432 -1.18 35.38 47.29
CA HIS A 432 -2.49 36.03 47.43
C HIS A 432 -3.51 35.56 46.39
N HIS A 433 -3.08 35.27 45.15
CA HIS A 433 -3.96 34.75 44.10
C HIS A 433 -4.39 33.30 44.36
N LEU A 434 -3.49 32.45 44.85
CA LEU A 434 -3.79 31.08 45.28
C LEU A 434 -4.74 31.05 46.49
N PHE A 435 -4.58 31.99 47.43
CA PHE A 435 -5.53 32.19 48.53
C PHE A 435 -6.92 32.60 48.02
N ALA A 436 -7.00 33.48 47.00
CA ALA A 436 -8.26 33.89 46.39
C ALA A 436 -8.95 32.78 45.56
N LEU A 437 -8.18 31.91 44.88
CA LEU A 437 -8.72 30.78 44.10
C LEU A 437 -9.23 29.64 45.00
N ASN A 438 -8.58 29.38 46.15
CA ASN A 438 -9.07 28.40 47.13
C ASN A 438 -10.34 28.86 47.86
N LEU A 439 -10.54 30.17 48.06
CA LEU A 439 -11.80 30.71 48.60
C LEU A 439 -12.95 30.66 47.59
N CYS A 440 -12.67 30.73 46.28
CA CYS A 440 -13.69 30.67 45.22
C CYS A 440 -14.07 29.22 44.83
N GLY A 441 -13.15 28.26 45.01
CA GLY A 441 -13.41 26.84 44.75
C GLY A 441 -14.34 26.15 45.75
N SER A 442 -14.60 26.77 46.91
CA SER A 442 -15.47 26.20 47.96
C SER A 442 -16.95 26.61 47.84
N VAL A 443 -17.36 27.37 46.81
CA VAL A 443 -18.74 27.90 46.67
C VAL A 443 -19.48 27.36 45.42
N ARG A 444 -18.99 26.29 44.79
CA ARG A 444 -19.75 25.57 43.74
C ARG A 444 -19.80 24.08 44.03
N THR A 445 -20.59 23.71 45.03
CA THR A 445 -21.23 22.39 45.16
C THR A 445 -22.24 22.47 46.31
N VAL A 446 -23.41 23.02 46.00
CA VAL A 446 -24.71 22.54 46.51
C VAL A 446 -25.58 22.35 45.28
#